data_AF-A0A943GAY2-F1
#
_entry.id   AF-A0A943GAY2-F1
#
_cell.length_a   1.000
_cell.length_b   1.000
_cell.length_c   1.000
_cell.angle_alpha   90.00
_cell.angle_beta   90.00
_cell.angle_gamma   90.00
#
_symmetry.space_group_name_H-M   'P 1'
#
loop_
_entity.id
_entity.type
_entity.pdbx_description
1 polymer ?
#
loop_
_entity_poly.entity_id
_entity_poly.type
_entity_poly.pdbx_seq_one_letter_code
_entity_poly.pdbx_strand_id
1 'polypeptide(L)' 'MKRENILELEGKIVEKEIFQEIFESEEVMNFQNCGASGLKKGYVWFIVTLIDGTEVNLYSAE' A
#
# COMPACT_ATOMS: atom_id res chain seq x y z
N MET A 1 -11.66 1.48 0.38
CA MET A 1 -11.34 2.19 -0.89
C MET A 1 -11.82 1.34 -2.09
N LYS A 2 -11.93 1.85 -3.33
CA LYS A 2 -12.20 0.98 -4.52
C LYS A 2 -10.92 0.42 -5.11
N ARG A 3 -10.98 -0.76 -5.75
CA ARG A 3 -9.84 -1.42 -6.41
C ARG A 3 -9.04 -0.50 -7.33
N GLU A 4 -9.71 0.19 -8.26
CA GLU A 4 -9.06 1.07 -9.25
C GLU A 4 -8.25 2.18 -8.57
N ASN A 5 -8.76 2.76 -7.49
CA ASN A 5 -8.07 3.80 -6.74
C ASN A 5 -6.80 3.25 -6.06
N ILE A 6 -6.84 2.01 -5.54
CA ILE A 6 -5.67 1.37 -4.93
C ILE A 6 -4.59 1.13 -6.00
N LEU A 7 -4.97 0.66 -7.20
CA LEU A 7 -4.03 0.44 -8.30
C LEU A 7 -3.31 1.73 -8.72
N GLU A 8 -3.99 2.88 -8.67
CA GLU A 8 -3.37 4.18 -8.95
C GLU A 8 -2.31 4.61 -7.91
N LEU A 9 -2.23 3.93 -6.77
CA LEU A 9 -1.25 4.22 -5.72
C LEU A 9 0.07 3.49 -5.93
N GLU A 10 0.20 2.63 -6.95
CA GLU A 10 1.44 1.90 -7.25
C GLU A 10 2.68 2.80 -7.24
N GLY A 11 3.62 2.45 -6.38
CA GLY A 11 4.90 3.14 -6.21
C GLY A 11 4.82 4.53 -5.55
N LYS A 12 3.64 4.96 -5.08
CA LYS A 12 3.44 6.28 -4.46
C LYS A 12 3.76 6.27 -2.98
N ILE A 13 4.16 7.45 -2.50
CA ILE A 13 4.19 7.76 -1.07
C ILE A 13 2.77 8.17 -0.69
N VAL A 14 2.23 7.55 0.35
CA VAL A 14 0.87 7.81 0.83
C VAL A 14 0.90 8.18 2.31
N GLU A 15 -0.10 8.96 2.72
CA GLU A 15 -0.27 9.37 4.12
C GLU A 15 -0.92 8.24 4.92
N LYS A 16 -0.84 8.32 6.25
CA LYS A 16 -1.31 7.27 7.17
C LYS A 16 -2.82 7.02 7.05
N GLU A 17 -3.59 8.05 6.77
CA GLU A 17 -5.03 8.02 6.57
C GLU A 17 -5.39 7.13 5.38
N ILE A 18 -4.60 7.19 4.30
CA ILE A 18 -4.78 6.34 3.11
C ILE A 18 -4.54 4.87 3.46
N PHE A 19 -3.60 4.56 4.35
CA PHE A 19 -3.41 3.16 4.80
C PHE A 19 -4.63 2.61 5.52
N GLN A 20 -5.30 3.42 6.36
CA GLN A 20 -6.51 2.98 7.04
C GLN A 20 -7.63 2.69 6.01
N GLU A 21 -7.81 3.57 5.03
CA GLU A 21 -8.82 3.37 3.97
C GLU A 21 -8.56 2.14 3.08
N ILE A 22 -7.28 1.79 2.88
CA ILE A 22 -6.86 0.60 2.15
C ILE A 22 -7.09 -0.65 3.01
N PHE A 23 -6.70 -0.62 4.28
CA PHE A 23 -6.85 -1.75 5.18
C PHE A 23 -8.32 -2.14 5.42
N GLU A 24 -9.21 -1.14 5.48
CA GLU A 24 -10.65 -1.35 5.60
C GLU A 24 -11.34 -1.71 4.27
N SER A 25 -10.58 -1.78 3.17
CA SER A 25 -11.11 -2.10 1.85
C SER A 25 -11.40 -3.60 1.70
N GLU A 26 -12.61 -3.94 1.29
CA GLU A 26 -13.00 -5.34 0.97
C GLU A 26 -12.21 -5.93 -0.22
N GLU A 27 -11.56 -5.07 -1.02
CA GLU A 27 -10.72 -5.47 -2.15
C GLU A 27 -9.31 -5.94 -1.72
N VAL A 28 -8.93 -5.76 -0.45
CA VAL A 28 -7.60 -6.11 0.06
C VAL A 28 -7.66 -7.45 0.79
N MET A 29 -6.80 -8.38 0.37
CA MET A 29 -6.66 -9.70 0.95
C MET A 29 -5.53 -9.75 1.99
N ASN A 30 -4.42 -9.07 1.72
CA ASN A 30 -3.25 -9.11 2.58
C ASN A 30 -2.49 -7.79 2.56
N PHE A 31 -1.77 -7.53 3.65
CA PHE A 31 -0.96 -6.33 3.81
C PHE A 31 0.37 -6.71 4.47
N GLN A 32 1.49 -6.38 3.81
CA GLN A 32 2.83 -6.73 4.27
C GLN A 32 3.68 -5.47 4.47
N ASN A 33 4.30 -5.34 5.65
CA ASN A 33 5.35 -4.37 5.91
C ASN A 33 6.71 -4.97 5.55
N CYS A 34 7.38 -4.41 4.55
CA CYS A 34 8.67 -4.87 4.05
C CYS A 34 9.86 -4.14 4.70
N GLY A 35 9.60 -3.25 5.66
CA GLY A 35 10.61 -2.46 6.36
C GLY A 35 11.07 -1.24 5.57
N ALA A 36 12.26 -0.73 5.91
CA ALA A 36 12.80 0.47 5.28
C ALA A 36 12.98 0.29 3.77
N SER A 37 12.46 1.24 2.98
CA SER A 37 12.57 1.24 1.54
C SER A 37 14.00 1.58 1.10
N GLY A 38 14.60 0.71 0.28
CA GLY A 38 15.86 0.99 -0.41
C GLY A 38 15.70 2.00 -1.56
N LEU A 39 14.47 2.20 -2.07
CA LEU A 39 14.17 3.08 -3.19
C LEU A 39 13.75 4.49 -2.75
N LYS A 40 13.02 4.59 -1.64
CA LYS A 40 12.52 5.86 -1.07
C LYS A 40 13.14 6.05 0.32
N LYS A 41 14.28 6.75 0.37
CA LYS A 41 15.00 6.99 1.63
C LYS A 41 14.10 7.68 2.66
N GLY A 42 14.06 7.15 3.87
CA GLY A 42 13.24 7.67 4.97
C GLY A 42 11.78 7.19 4.98
N TYR A 43 11.42 6.28 4.07
CA TYR A 43 10.08 5.70 4.00
C TYR A 43 10.11 4.20 4.23
N VAL A 44 9.03 3.66 4.79
CA VAL A 44 8.76 2.23 4.92
C VAL A 44 8.02 1.76 3.67
N TRP A 45 8.40 0.60 3.15
CA TRP A 45 7.76 -0.04 2.00
C TRP A 45 6.71 -1.06 2.47
N PHE A 46 5.58 -1.03 1.80
CA PHE A 46 4.47 -1.95 2.01
C PHE A 46 4.03 -2.59 0.70
N ILE A 47 3.58 -3.83 0.78
CA ILE A 47 2.91 -4.53 -0.31
C ILE A 47 1.47 -4.79 0.11
N VAL A 48 0.53 -4.34 -0.71
CA VAL A 48 -0.90 -4.60 -0.57
C VAL A 48 -1.29 -5.64 -1.61
N THR A 49 -1.76 -6.80 -1.17
CA THR A 49 -2.28 -7.83 -2.07
C THR A 49 -3.79 -7.73 -2.14
N LEU A 50 -4.32 -7.55 -3.34
CA LEU A 50 -5.75 -7.50 -3.61
C LEU A 50 -6.35 -8.91 -3.69
N ILE A 51 -7.68 -9.01 -3.63
CA ILE A 51 -8.42 -10.28 -3.67
C ILE A 51 -8.18 -11.11 -4.93
N ASP A 52 -7.77 -10.49 -6.03
CA ASP A 52 -7.44 -11.15 -7.29
C ASP A 52 -5.97 -11.58 -7.38
N GLY A 53 -5.18 -11.35 -6.32
CA GLY A 53 -3.76 -11.63 -6.25
C GLY A 53 -2.86 -10.53 -6.80
N THR A 54 -3.41 -9.41 -7.27
CA THR A 54 -2.61 -8.26 -7.71
C THR A 54 -1.89 -7.63 -6.53
N GLU A 55 -0.60 -7.36 -6.67
CA GLU A 55 0.20 -6.68 -5.66
C GLU A 55 0.39 -5.21 -6.01
N VAL A 56 0.24 -4.34 -5.01
CA VAL A 56 0.46 -2.89 -5.10
C VAL A 56 1.51 -2.48 -4.09
N ASN A 57 2.55 -1.79 -4.55
CA ASN A 57 3.64 -1.29 -3.73
C ASN A 57 3.35 0.13 -3.25
N LEU A 58 3.44 0.36 -1.94
CA LEU A 58 3.20 1.66 -1.31
C LEU A 58 4.35 2.05 -0.40
N TYR A 59 4.50 3.35 -0.17
CA TYR A 59 5.51 3.89 0.74
C TYR A 59 4.87 4.83 1.76
N SER A 60 5.27 4.77 3.03
CA SER A 60 4.84 5.69 4.08
C SER A 60 6.03 6.27 4.82
N ALA A 61 5.90 7.51 5.29
CA ALA A 61 6.71 7.93 6.43
C ALA A 61 6.23 7.14 7.66
N GLU A 62 7.13 6.80 8.59
CA GLU A 62 6.79 6.10 9.84
C GLU A 62 5.61 6.73 10.59
#